data_AF-A0A0G1TJG8-F1
#
_entry.id   AF-A0A0G1TJG8-F1
#
_cell.length_a   1.000
_cell.length_b   1.000
_cell.length_c   1.000
_cell.angle_alpha   90.00
_cell.angle_beta   90.00
_cell.angle_gamma   90.00
#
_symmetry.space_group_name_H-M   'P 1'
#
loop_
_entity.id
_entity.type
_entity.pdbx_description
1 polymer ?
#
loop_
_entity_poly.entity_id
_entity_poly.type
_entity_poly.pdbx_seq_one_letter_code
_entity_poly.pdbx_strand_id
1 'polypeptide(L)' 'MTKIAELQLRKEVSYLKSEVGKLRSAVISLIGEDPEGVYNPQFVNETLRIVSNAKAAGIFKDKASFLKKLYDKG' A
#
# COMPACT_ATOMS: atom_id res chain seq x y z
N MET A 1 16.65 29.31 -11.21
CA MET A 1 16.97 27.94 -11.67
C MET A 1 16.05 26.86 -11.08
N THR A 2 15.41 27.07 -9.92
CA THR A 2 14.55 26.10 -9.22
C THR A 2 13.17 25.85 -9.83
N LYS A 3 12.50 26.86 -10.40
CA LYS A 3 11.13 26.70 -10.93
C LYS A 3 11.01 25.77 -12.14
N ILE A 4 12.03 25.75 -13.01
CA ILE A 4 12.01 24.90 -14.21
C ILE A 4 12.17 23.43 -13.82
N ALA A 5 13.10 23.13 -12.91
CA ALA A 5 13.30 21.78 -12.39
C ALA A 5 12.04 21.28 -11.64
N GLU A 6 11.37 22.14 -10.88
CA GLU A 6 10.10 21.78 -10.22
C GLU A 6 8.99 21.47 -11.22
N LEU A 7 8.87 22.25 -12.30
CA LEU A 7 7.90 22.01 -13.36
C LEU A 7 8.18 20.69 -14.11
N GLN A 8 9.45 20.39 -14.38
CA GLN A 8 9.87 19.13 -14.99
C GLN A 8 9.51 17.94 -14.08
N LEU A 9 9.82 18.04 -12.79
CA LEU A 9 9.49 16.99 -11.82
C LEU A 9 7.97 16.76 -11.73
N ARG A 10 7.17 17.83 -11.70
CA ARG A 10 5.69 17.70 -11.70
C ARG A 10 5.17 17.01 -12.96
N LYS A 11 5.78 17.29 -14.11
CA LYS A 11 5.42 16.66 -15.39
C LYS A 11 5.77 15.17 -15.38
N GLU A 12 6.95 14.81 -14.91
CA GLU A 12 7.39 13.42 -14.77
C GLU A 12 6.50 12.63 -13.79
N VAL A 13 6.19 13.20 -12.63
CA VAL A 13 5.28 12.58 -11.65
C VAL A 13 3.88 12.40 -12.24
N SER A 14 3.37 13.38 -12.99
CA SER A 14 2.07 13.27 -13.66
C SER A 14 2.06 12.16 -14.72
N TYR A 15 3.14 12.04 -15.48
CA TYR A 15 3.30 11.01 -16.49
C TYR A 15 3.34 9.62 -15.84
N LEU A 16 4.15 9.46 -14.79
CA LEU A 16 4.28 8.21 -14.05
C LEU A 16 2.94 7.76 -13.43
N LYS A 17 2.17 8.69 -12.86
CA LYS A 17 0.82 8.40 -12.36
C LYS A 17 -0.12 7.87 -13.46
N SER A 18 -0.03 8.42 -14.68
CA SER A 18 -0.81 7.97 -15.83
C SER A 18 -0.42 6.55 -16.25
N GLU A 19 0.87 6.25 -16.31
CA GLU A 19 1.37 4.92 -16.67
C GLU A 19 0.96 3.86 -15.65
N VAL A 20 1.07 4.16 -14.35
CA VAL A 20 0.60 3.28 -13.27
C VAL A 20 -0.90 3.02 -13.39
N GLY A 21 -1.70 4.04 -13.72
CA GLY A 21 -3.14 3.89 -13.92
C GLY A 21 -3.49 2.97 -15.10
N LYS A 22 -2.78 3.10 -16.22
CA LYS A 22 -2.94 2.23 -17.40
C LYS A 22 -2.54 0.79 -17.09
N LEU A 23 -1.41 0.61 -16.40
CA LEU A 23 -0.95 -0.71 -15.97
C LEU A 23 -1.96 -1.39 -15.05
N ARG A 24 -2.48 -0.66 -14.05
CA ARG A 24 -3.53 -1.17 -13.16
C ARG A 24 -4.77 -1.59 -13.94
N SER A 25 -5.22 -0.76 -14.89
CA SER A 25 -6.38 -1.06 -15.73
C SER A 25 -6.15 -2.30 -16.61
N ALA A 26 -4.96 -2.46 -17.17
CA ALA A 26 -4.58 -3.64 -17.95
C ALA A 26 -4.55 -4.90 -17.08
N VAL A 27 -3.99 -4.82 -15.87
CA VAL A 27 -3.95 -5.93 -14.91
C VAL A 27 -5.38 -6.35 -14.50
N ILE A 28 -6.26 -5.40 -14.17
CA ILE A 28 -7.68 -5.69 -13.88
C ILE A 28 -8.36 -6.34 -15.09
N SER A 29 -8.07 -5.85 -16.30
CA SER A 29 -8.65 -6.42 -17.53
C SER A 29 -8.16 -7.85 -17.82
N LEU A 30 -6.95 -8.20 -17.38
CA LEU A 30 -6.34 -9.52 -17.58
C LEU A 30 -6.74 -10.53 -16.50
N ILE A 31 -6.89 -10.09 -15.25
CA ILE A 31 -7.16 -10.96 -14.09
C ILE A 31 -8.68 -11.05 -13.78
N GLY A 32 -9.49 -10.16 -14.35
CA GLY A 32 -10.89 -9.96 -13.92
C GLY A 32 -10.96 -9.00 -12.72
N GLU A 33 -12.16 -8.83 -12.14
CA GLU A 33 -12.36 -8.00 -10.93
C GLU A 33 -11.23 -8.23 -9.92
N ASP A 34 -10.61 -7.14 -9.46
CA ASP A 34 -9.56 -7.17 -8.45
C ASP A 34 -10.03 -8.08 -7.30
N PRO A 35 -9.33 -9.18 -6.95
CA PRO A 35 -9.75 -10.06 -5.86
C PRO A 35 -9.74 -9.32 -4.50
N GLU A 36 -9.09 -8.15 -4.41
CA GLU A 36 -9.18 -7.24 -3.26
C GLU A 36 -10.35 -6.24 -3.36
N GLY A 37 -11.13 -6.27 -4.44
CA GLY A 37 -12.21 -5.34 -4.74
C GLY A 37 -11.73 -3.97 -5.20
N VAL A 38 -12.68 -3.04 -5.44
CA VAL A 38 -12.34 -1.64 -5.74
C VAL A 38 -11.62 -1.04 -4.54
N TYR A 39 -10.42 -0.49 -4.76
CA TYR A 39 -9.65 0.19 -3.72
C TYR A 39 -10.52 1.13 -2.90
N ASN A 40 -10.68 0.81 -1.61
CA ASN A 40 -11.44 1.62 -0.67
C ASN A 40 -10.48 2.46 0.19
N PRO A 41 -10.26 3.74 -0.14
CA PRO A 41 -9.37 4.60 0.62
C PRO A 41 -9.84 4.81 2.08
N GLN A 42 -11.14 4.73 2.35
CA GLN A 42 -11.65 4.88 3.72
C GLN A 42 -11.22 3.69 4.60
N PHE A 43 -11.29 2.47 4.06
CA PHE A 43 -10.82 1.27 4.74
C PHE A 43 -9.32 1.34 5.08
N VAL A 44 -8.50 1.80 4.13
CA VAL A 44 -7.06 1.94 4.33
C VAL A 44 -6.76 2.98 5.41
N ASN A 45 -7.39 4.15 5.34
CA ASN A 45 -7.19 5.21 6.33
C ASN A 45 -7.64 4.79 7.73
N GLU A 46 -8.77 4.08 7.84
CA GLU A 46 -9.29 3.58 9.11
C GLU A 46 -8.37 2.51 9.70
N THR A 47 -7.85 1.61 8.87
CA THR A 47 -6.90 0.57 9.28
C THR A 47 -5.59 1.19 9.77
N LEU A 48 -5.04 2.17 9.04
CA LEU A 48 -3.84 2.90 9.47
C LEU A 48 -4.06 3.66 10.78
N ARG A 49 -5.25 4.26 10.96
CA ARG A 49 -5.64 4.93 12.22
C ARG A 49 -5.70 3.94 13.38
N ILE A 50 -6.29 2.76 13.18
CA ILE A 50 -6.37 1.71 14.21
C ILE A 50 -4.97 1.21 14.56
N VAL A 51 -4.14 0.89 13.57
CA VAL A 51 -2.77 0.40 13.79
C VAL A 51 -1.90 1.44 14.51
N SER A 52 -2.00 2.71 14.13
CA SER A 52 -1.23 3.79 14.75
C SER A 52 -1.61 4.04 16.22
N ASN A 53 -2.87 3.76 16.58
CA ASN A 53 -3.39 3.92 17.95
C ASN A 53 -3.37 2.61 18.75
N ALA A 54 -3.09 1.48 18.12
CA ALA A 54 -2.98 0.21 18.79
C ALA A 54 -1.67 0.16 19.59
N LYS A 55 -1.76 -0.13 20.89
CA LYS A 55 -0.58 -0.57 21.65
C LYS A 55 -0.04 -1.82 20.95
N ALA A 56 1.26 -1.81 20.60
CA ALA A 56 1.91 -2.93 19.93
C ALA A 56 1.61 -4.25 20.66
N ALA A 57 0.70 -5.05 20.11
CA ALA A 57 0.23 -6.30 20.73
C ALA A 57 1.31 -7.40 20.72
N GLY A 58 2.39 -7.20 19.95
CA GLY A 58 3.56 -8.05 19.95
C GLY A 58 4.73 -7.34 19.29
N ILE A 59 5.82 -7.16 20.05
CA ILE A 59 7.13 -6.85 19.47
C ILE A 59 7.76 -8.20 19.14
N PHE A 60 7.99 -8.45 17.85
CA PHE A 60 8.69 -9.62 17.36
C PHE A 60 10.08 -9.19 16.91
N LYS A 61 11.11 -9.83 17.44
CA LYS A 61 12.50 -9.47 17.14
C LYS A 61 13.05 -10.22 15.93
N ASP A 62 12.43 -11.34 15.56
CA ASP A 62 12.87 -12.22 14.49
C ASP A 62 11.73 -13.13 14.00
N LYS A 63 11.96 -13.79 12.87
CA LYS A 63 11.01 -14.75 12.27
C LYS A 63 10.64 -15.88 13.24
N ALA A 64 11.59 -16.36 14.04
CA ALA A 64 11.38 -17.50 14.94
C ALA A 64 10.40 -17.15 16.08
N SER A 65 10.56 -15.97 16.69
CA SER A 65 9.71 -15.45 17.76
C SER A 65 8.29 -15.14 17.28
N PHE A 66 8.13 -14.71 16.03
CA PHE A 66 6.82 -14.58 15.39
C PHE A 66 6.13 -15.93 15.23
N LEU A 67 6.80 -16.89 14.58
CA LEU A 67 6.22 -18.20 14.30
C LEU A 67 5.86 -18.95 15.57
N LYS A 68 6.70 -18.88 16.62
CA LYS A 68 6.40 -19.51 17.91
C LYS A 68 5.08 -19.03 18.50
N LYS A 69 4.81 -17.72 18.53
CA LYS A 69 3.53 -17.20 19.03
C LYS A 69 2.32 -17.59 18.18
N LEU A 70 2.53 -17.82 16.88
CA LEU A 70 1.48 -18.24 15.96
C LEU A 70 1.06 -19.69 16.26
N TYR A 71 2.03 -20.57 16.52
CA TYR A 71 1.78 -21.98 16.82
C TYR A 71 1.35 -22.22 18.28
N ASP A 72 1.81 -21.41 19.24
CA ASP A 72 1.44 -21.53 20.67
C ASP A 72 0.01 -21.03 20.98
N LYS A 73 -0.68 -20.40 20.02
CA LYS A 73 -2.08 -19.94 20.16
C LYS A 73 -3.10 -20.89 19.52
N GLY A 74 -2.69 -22.11 19.18
CA GLY A 74 -3.57 -23.21 18.76
C GLY A 74 -4.20 -23.93 19.95
#